data_AF-A0A3M1GGI3-F1
#
_entry.id   AF-A0A3M1GGI3-F1
#
_cell.length_a   1.000
_cell.length_b   1.000
_cell.length_c   1.000
_cell.angle_alpha   90.00
_cell.angle_beta   90.00
_cell.angle_gamma   90.00
#
_symmetry.space_group_name_H-M   'P 1'
#
loop_
_entity.id
_entity.type
_entity.pdbx_description
1 polymer ?
#
loop_
_entity_poly.entity_id
_entity_poly.type
_entity_poly.pdbx_seq_one_letter_code
_entity_poly.pdbx_strand_id
1 'polypeptide(L)'
;MPAHAQTGRPWVIAAPREALVHLAPLIEARERLQPVITLPDKTEETLAEPAAILPADTAGLLVVGPRRRSPGRLVPGLFVQAAHGHGVPVGWLPDVGESLGLYARAAARALTRSRHERTLAVLGQWEHRFLRVSLRTRRWFEKHACPLPVRLWTADRISREGMLEALRLGIGTAMYFGHGRPRGWAGYHGVRAYHFDTPWPEPLGALLAICCESASRRNTGLSFIEALALRGVFAGAMAAVSKTRHEDNRLWGRTLCEILSADAPSTLGELVGSPRIPACLTKRTPYRLIGDPLAPLAGAPGSAEAAAAVFAPAPDDSLPAWEATG
;
A
#
# COMPACT_ATOMS: atom_id res chain seq x y z
N MET A 1 -5.32 16.56 -22.69
CA MET A 1 -4.57 17.51 -21.82
C MET A 1 -5.11 17.36 -20.40
N PRO A 2 -4.40 16.75 -19.45
CA PRO A 2 -4.96 16.53 -18.12
C PRO A 2 -4.69 17.74 -17.22
N ALA A 3 -5.77 18.29 -16.66
CA ALA A 3 -5.74 19.39 -15.70
C ALA A 3 -5.05 18.93 -14.40
N HIS A 4 -3.86 19.47 -14.15
CA HIS A 4 -3.06 19.23 -12.97
C HIS A 4 -3.60 20.04 -11.78
N ALA A 5 -4.12 19.38 -10.76
CA ALA A 5 -4.02 19.91 -9.40
C ALA A 5 -2.66 19.49 -8.85
N GLN A 6 -1.60 20.18 -9.30
CA GLN A 6 -0.31 20.24 -8.64
C GLN A 6 -0.53 20.95 -7.30
N THR A 7 -0.48 20.22 -6.19
CA THR A 7 -0.22 20.90 -4.92
C THR A 7 1.23 21.36 -5.02
N GLY A 8 1.52 22.66 -5.02
CA GLY A 8 2.88 23.23 -5.04
C GLY A 8 3.76 22.84 -3.83
N ARG A 9 3.37 21.80 -3.10
CA ARG A 9 3.97 21.24 -1.90
C ARG A 9 5.03 20.19 -2.25
N PRO A 10 6.26 20.30 -1.74
CA PRO A 10 7.33 19.37 -2.07
C PRO A 10 7.08 17.95 -1.53
N TRP A 11 7.52 16.95 -2.28
CA TRP A 11 7.78 15.60 -1.76
C TRP A 11 9.21 15.54 -1.24
N VAL A 12 9.39 15.12 0.00
CA VAL A 12 10.70 15.07 0.65
C VAL A 12 11.18 13.63 0.75
N ILE A 13 12.44 13.39 0.43
CA ILE A 13 13.11 12.11 0.66
C ILE A 13 14.36 12.32 1.52
N ALA A 14 14.43 11.60 2.65
CA ALA A 14 15.58 11.59 3.54
C ALA A 14 16.25 10.21 3.47
N ALA A 15 17.45 10.14 2.90
CA ALA A 15 18.14 8.89 2.61
C ALA A 15 19.67 9.08 2.52
N PRO A 16 20.48 8.04 2.78
CA PRO A 16 21.91 8.05 2.43
C PRO A 16 22.12 8.29 0.93
N ARG A 17 23.26 8.91 0.55
CA ARG A 17 23.55 9.21 -0.87
C ARG A 17 23.50 7.99 -1.78
N GLU A 18 24.06 6.87 -1.32
CA GLU A 18 24.05 5.61 -2.08
C GLU A 18 22.62 5.11 -2.33
N ALA A 19 21.75 5.20 -1.33
CA ALA A 19 20.34 4.86 -1.47
C ALA A 19 19.61 5.81 -2.45
N LEU A 20 19.94 7.11 -2.45
CA LEU A 20 19.38 8.08 -3.41
C LEU A 20 19.72 7.70 -4.86
N VAL A 21 20.92 7.16 -5.13
CA VAL A 21 21.30 6.67 -6.46
C VAL A 21 20.37 5.54 -6.90
N HIS A 22 20.09 4.57 -6.03
CA HIS A 22 19.16 3.48 -6.35
C HIS A 22 17.71 3.96 -6.49
N LEU A 23 17.33 5.05 -5.81
CA LEU A 23 15.99 5.62 -5.84
C LEU A 23 15.76 6.66 -6.95
N ALA A 24 16.78 6.94 -7.77
CA ALA A 24 16.70 7.90 -8.88
C ALA A 24 15.45 7.71 -9.78
N PRO A 25 15.04 6.48 -10.19
CA PRO A 25 13.84 6.32 -11.00
C PRO A 25 12.56 6.87 -10.35
N LEU A 26 12.41 6.71 -9.03
CA LEU A 26 11.26 7.23 -8.29
C LEU A 26 11.35 8.75 -8.15
N ILE A 27 12.54 9.28 -7.85
CA ILE A 27 12.80 10.72 -7.72
C ILE A 27 12.45 11.43 -9.03
N GLU A 28 12.97 10.96 -10.16
CA GLU A 28 12.70 11.52 -11.49
C GLU A 28 11.20 11.47 -11.85
N ALA A 29 10.51 10.37 -11.51
CA ALA A 29 9.07 10.28 -11.73
C ALA A 29 8.28 11.27 -10.86
N ARG A 30 8.74 11.55 -9.63
CA ARG A 30 8.14 12.54 -8.73
C ARG A 30 8.39 13.97 -9.19
N GLU A 31 9.58 14.30 -9.67
CA GLU A 31 9.94 15.63 -10.17
C GLU A 31 9.04 16.09 -11.31
N ARG A 32 8.53 15.16 -12.13
CA ARG A 32 7.55 15.46 -13.19
C ARG A 32 6.17 15.84 -12.66
N LEU A 33 5.85 15.47 -11.42
CA LEU A 33 4.54 15.66 -10.80
C LEU A 33 4.51 16.82 -9.80
N GLN A 34 5.60 17.02 -9.06
CA GLN A 34 5.71 18.02 -7.99
C GLN A 34 7.18 18.30 -7.65
N PRO A 35 7.49 19.41 -6.94
CA PRO A 35 8.83 19.66 -6.43
C PRO A 35 9.35 18.51 -5.55
N VAL A 36 10.63 18.18 -5.66
CA VAL A 36 11.29 17.17 -4.83
C VAL A 36 12.44 17.78 -4.03
N ILE A 37 12.52 17.44 -2.75
CA ILE A 37 13.62 17.83 -1.87
C ILE A 37 14.34 16.56 -1.40
N THR A 38 15.62 16.45 -1.73
CA THR A 38 16.48 15.37 -1.25
C THR A 38 17.29 15.83 -0.05
N LEU A 39 17.30 15.03 1.01
CA LEU A 39 18.03 15.28 2.24
C LEU A 39 19.09 14.18 2.43
N PRO A 40 20.27 14.30 1.80
CA PRO A 40 21.34 13.32 1.94
C PRO A 40 21.96 13.34 3.35
N ASP A 41 22.62 12.24 3.71
CA ASP A 41 23.52 12.12 4.87
C ASP A 41 22.89 12.41 6.24
N LYS A 42 21.57 12.19 6.38
CA LYS A 42 20.91 12.29 7.69
C LYS A 42 21.34 11.14 8.60
N THR A 43 21.73 11.48 9.82
CA THR A 43 22.10 10.48 10.84
C THR A 43 20.86 9.76 11.35
N GLU A 44 21.04 8.61 12.02
CA GLU A 44 19.93 7.93 12.70
C GLU A 44 19.19 8.84 13.69
N GLU A 45 19.92 9.73 14.37
CA GLU A 45 19.38 10.70 15.32
C GLU A 45 18.49 11.72 14.60
N THR A 46 18.94 12.26 13.46
CA THR A 46 18.12 13.19 12.69
C THR A 46 16.88 12.52 12.09
N LEU A 47 16.98 11.25 11.69
CA LEU A 47 15.84 10.47 11.21
C LEU A 47 14.87 10.08 12.33
N ALA A 48 15.30 10.07 13.59
CA ALA A 48 14.45 9.81 14.75
C ALA A 48 13.54 11.01 15.08
N GLU A 49 13.86 12.20 14.58
CA GLU A 49 13.04 13.41 14.69
C GLU A 49 12.64 13.97 13.30
N PRO A 50 11.81 13.26 12.53
CA PRO A 50 11.49 13.65 11.15
C PRO A 50 10.88 15.06 11.05
N ALA A 51 10.17 15.53 12.08
CA ALA A 51 9.55 16.85 12.10
C ALA A 51 10.57 18.00 11.98
N ALA A 52 11.78 17.83 12.52
CA ALA A 52 12.80 18.88 12.56
C ALA A 52 13.44 19.17 11.18
N ILE A 53 13.31 18.24 10.23
CA ILE A 53 13.90 18.36 8.89
C ILE A 53 12.89 18.69 7.80
N LEU A 54 11.62 18.85 8.15
CA LEU A 54 10.55 19.04 7.19
C LEU A 54 10.31 20.53 6.89
N PRO A 55 10.34 20.93 5.61
CA PRO A 55 9.75 22.19 5.18
C PRO A 55 8.29 22.30 5.60
N ALA A 56 7.88 23.53 5.89
CA ALA A 56 6.56 23.92 6.36
C ALA A 56 5.38 23.46 5.49
N ASP A 57 5.60 23.18 4.19
CA ASP A 57 4.55 22.84 3.23
C ASP A 57 4.74 21.45 2.60
N THR A 58 5.31 20.49 3.33
CA THR A 58 5.61 19.15 2.79
C THR A 58 4.34 18.35 2.44
N ALA A 59 4.29 17.78 1.23
CA ALA A 59 3.19 16.91 0.80
C ALA A 59 3.31 15.47 1.36
N GLY A 60 4.54 14.97 1.47
CA GLY A 60 4.84 13.63 1.98
C GLY A 60 6.33 13.45 2.20
N LEU A 61 6.70 12.55 3.12
CA LEU A 61 8.08 12.26 3.48
C LEU A 61 8.38 10.77 3.27
N LEU A 62 9.37 10.44 2.44
CA LEU A 62 9.94 9.10 2.39
C LEU A 62 11.24 9.05 3.21
N VAL A 63 11.27 8.23 4.25
CA VAL A 63 12.47 7.96 5.04
C VAL A 63 13.09 6.64 4.60
N VAL A 64 14.36 6.69 4.22
CA VAL A 64 15.19 5.52 3.96
C VAL A 64 16.24 5.45 5.07
N GLY A 65 16.17 4.39 5.88
CA GLY A 65 17.04 4.27 7.04
C GLY A 65 17.67 2.89 7.16
N PRO A 66 18.61 2.72 8.11
CA PRO A 66 19.45 1.53 8.16
C PRO A 66 18.62 0.27 8.41
N ARG A 67 18.98 -0.81 7.71
CA ARG A 67 18.32 -2.12 7.82
C ARG A 67 18.24 -2.66 9.26
N ARG A 68 19.07 -2.25 10.20
CA ARG A 68 18.96 -2.73 11.60
C ARG A 68 17.76 -2.17 12.37
N ARG A 69 17.10 -1.13 11.86
CA ARG A 69 15.96 -0.47 12.50
C ARG A 69 14.65 -0.95 11.91
N SER A 70 13.63 -1.07 12.75
CA SER A 70 12.26 -1.38 12.31
C SER A 70 11.47 -0.10 12.04
N PRO A 71 10.47 -0.14 11.14
CA PRO A 71 9.66 1.03 10.80
C PRO A 71 9.05 1.73 12.03
N GLY A 72 8.58 0.94 13.01
CA GLY A 72 7.95 1.46 14.22
C GLY A 72 8.88 2.22 15.17
N ARG A 73 10.21 2.13 15.01
CA ARG A 73 11.19 2.88 15.81
C ARG A 73 11.60 4.21 15.20
N LEU A 74 11.64 4.31 13.88
CA LEU A 74 12.09 5.53 13.18
C LEU A 74 10.92 6.40 12.71
N VAL A 75 9.76 5.79 12.49
CA VAL A 75 8.56 6.52 12.10
C VAL A 75 7.52 6.40 13.23
N PRO A 76 7.05 7.52 13.82
CA PRO A 76 6.18 7.48 15.00
C PRO A 76 4.75 7.03 14.70
N GLY A 77 4.30 7.15 13.44
CA GLY A 77 2.93 6.85 13.03
C GLY A 77 2.76 6.81 11.52
N LEU A 78 1.52 7.01 11.05
CA LEU A 78 1.24 7.24 9.62
C LEU A 78 1.65 8.65 9.16
N PHE A 79 1.70 9.59 10.12
CA PHE A 79 1.97 11.00 9.89
C PHE A 79 3.03 11.51 10.87
N VAL A 80 3.79 12.50 10.43
CA VAL A 80 4.62 13.35 11.29
C VAL A 80 4.04 14.76 11.28
N GLN A 81 4.12 15.45 12.41
CA GLN A 81 3.64 16.82 12.51
C GLN A 81 4.69 17.76 11.95
N ALA A 82 4.33 18.58 10.97
CA ALA A 82 5.17 19.69 10.54
C ALA A 82 5.05 20.88 11.51
N ALA A 83 5.90 21.89 11.34
CA ALA A 83 5.97 23.05 12.23
C ALA A 83 4.63 23.78 12.44
N HIS A 84 3.73 23.77 11.44
CA HIS A 84 2.41 24.40 11.53
C HIS A 84 1.29 23.46 12.01
N GLY A 85 1.62 22.28 12.54
CA GLY A 85 0.65 21.34 13.10
C GLY A 85 -0.17 20.56 12.06
N HIS A 86 0.19 20.65 10.77
CA HIS A 86 -0.40 19.78 9.75
C HIS A 86 0.34 18.43 9.73
N GLY A 87 -0.43 17.34 9.52
CA GLY A 87 0.13 16.00 9.40
C GLY A 87 0.68 15.72 8.01
N VAL A 88 1.96 15.37 7.92
CA VAL A 88 2.64 14.93 6.70
C VAL A 88 2.70 13.41 6.66
N PRO A 89 2.13 12.73 5.64
CA PRO A 89 2.21 11.28 5.55
C PRO A 89 3.66 10.85 5.36
N VAL A 90 4.09 9.84 6.14
CA VAL A 90 5.49 9.42 6.20
C VAL A 90 5.63 7.94 5.88
N GLY A 91 6.38 7.67 4.81
CA GLY A 91 6.74 6.34 4.35
C GLY A 91 8.12 5.90 4.85
N TRP A 92 8.32 4.60 4.92
CA TRP A 92 9.56 3.98 5.36
C TRP A 92 10.07 2.96 4.33
N LEU A 93 11.39 2.96 4.12
CA LEU A 93 12.11 1.87 3.45
C LEU A 93 13.41 1.55 4.20
N PRO A 94 13.79 0.27 4.30
CA PRO A 94 15.13 -0.08 4.73
C PRO A 94 16.15 0.14 3.61
N ASP A 95 17.28 0.72 3.97
CA ASP A 95 18.46 0.77 3.12
C ASP A 95 19.08 -0.62 3.00
N VAL A 96 18.98 -1.20 1.80
CA VAL A 96 19.43 -2.55 1.46
C VAL A 96 20.20 -2.57 0.12
N GLY A 97 20.70 -1.42 -0.32
CA GLY A 97 21.41 -1.28 -1.59
C GLY A 97 20.53 -1.55 -2.81
N GLU A 98 21.02 -2.36 -3.75
CA GLU A 98 20.45 -2.53 -5.10
C GLU A 98 18.96 -2.91 -5.16
N SER A 99 18.45 -3.62 -4.15
CA SER A 99 17.01 -3.97 -4.10
C SER A 99 16.10 -2.74 -4.02
N LEU A 100 16.60 -1.59 -3.54
CA LEU A 100 15.88 -0.31 -3.62
C LEU A 100 15.61 0.10 -5.07
N GLY A 101 16.48 -0.27 -6.02
CA GLY A 101 16.29 0.03 -7.44
C GLY A 101 15.11 -0.72 -8.05
N LEU A 102 14.83 -1.96 -7.61
CA LEU A 102 13.63 -2.70 -8.03
C LEU A 102 12.36 -2.00 -7.54
N TYR A 103 12.35 -1.63 -6.26
CA TYR A 103 11.27 -0.83 -5.69
C TYR A 103 11.08 0.50 -6.45
N ALA A 104 12.17 1.24 -6.70
CA ALA A 104 12.11 2.56 -7.33
C ALA A 104 11.47 2.52 -8.71
N ARG A 105 11.86 1.53 -9.54
CA ARG A 105 11.28 1.33 -10.88
C ARG A 105 9.80 0.96 -10.80
N ALA A 106 9.41 0.10 -9.86
CA ALA A 106 8.01 -0.27 -9.67
C ALA A 106 7.17 0.95 -9.23
N ALA A 107 7.64 1.70 -8.23
CA ALA A 107 6.96 2.89 -7.75
C ALA A 107 6.84 3.97 -8.84
N ALA A 108 7.92 4.21 -9.61
CA ALA A 108 7.92 5.12 -10.75
C ALA A 108 6.88 4.73 -11.81
N ARG A 109 6.78 3.42 -12.14
CA ARG A 109 5.78 2.92 -13.10
C ARG A 109 4.35 3.16 -12.62
N ALA A 110 4.09 2.97 -11.33
CA ALA A 110 2.77 3.28 -10.77
C ALA A 110 2.44 4.78 -10.86
N LEU A 111 3.42 5.66 -10.64
CA LEU A 111 3.24 7.12 -10.68
C LEU A 111 2.88 7.67 -12.07
N THR A 112 3.30 6.99 -13.13
CA THR A 112 3.01 7.41 -14.51
C THR A 112 1.59 7.07 -14.98
N ARG A 113 0.78 6.41 -14.15
CA ARG A 113 -0.56 5.94 -14.53
C ARG A 113 -1.59 7.08 -14.56
N SER A 114 -2.59 6.92 -15.41
CA SER A 114 -3.77 7.78 -15.43
C SER A 114 -4.55 7.64 -14.12
N ARG A 115 -4.88 8.76 -13.48
CA ARG A 115 -5.68 8.76 -12.23
C ARG A 115 -7.12 8.28 -12.42
N HIS A 116 -7.58 8.18 -13.67
CA HIS A 116 -8.93 7.74 -14.01
C HIS A 116 -9.08 6.22 -13.95
N GLU A 117 -7.99 5.48 -14.21
CA GLU A 117 -7.97 4.04 -14.08
C GLU A 117 -7.91 3.69 -12.59
N ARG A 118 -9.03 3.33 -11.99
CA ARG A 118 -9.09 2.92 -10.58
C ARG A 118 -9.65 1.52 -10.50
N THR A 119 -9.10 0.69 -9.62
CA THR A 119 -9.60 -0.66 -9.37
C THR A 119 -9.24 -1.04 -7.94
N LEU A 120 -10.18 -1.68 -7.25
CA LEU A 120 -10.00 -2.19 -5.89
C LEU A 120 -10.07 -3.72 -5.89
N ALA A 121 -8.97 -4.37 -5.51
CA ALA A 121 -8.97 -5.78 -5.14
C ALA A 121 -9.22 -5.94 -3.65
N VAL A 122 -10.21 -6.74 -3.28
CA VAL A 122 -10.52 -7.12 -1.89
C VAL A 122 -10.06 -8.56 -1.68
N LEU A 123 -9.00 -8.69 -0.91
CA LEU A 123 -8.35 -9.94 -0.54
C LEU A 123 -8.80 -10.33 0.87
N GLY A 124 -8.95 -11.62 1.12
CA GLY A 124 -9.34 -12.09 2.44
C GLY A 124 -9.05 -13.55 2.70
N GLN A 125 -8.74 -13.88 3.96
CA GLN A 125 -8.56 -15.26 4.39
C GLN A 125 -9.91 -16.03 4.46
N TRP A 126 -9.87 -17.35 4.28
CA TRP A 126 -11.01 -18.27 4.29
C TRP A 126 -11.80 -18.32 5.61
N GLU A 127 -11.31 -17.73 6.70
CA GLU A 127 -12.08 -17.72 7.96
C GLU A 127 -13.32 -16.83 7.80
N HIS A 128 -14.47 -17.35 8.22
CA HIS A 128 -15.78 -16.72 8.06
C HIS A 128 -15.83 -15.23 8.47
N ARG A 129 -15.11 -14.83 9.53
CA ARG A 129 -15.05 -13.44 9.98
C ARG A 129 -14.42 -12.48 8.95
N PHE A 130 -13.41 -12.93 8.19
CA PHE A 130 -12.72 -12.11 7.19
C PHE A 130 -13.46 -12.13 5.85
N LEU A 131 -14.04 -13.28 5.49
CA LEU A 131 -14.96 -13.38 4.36
C LEU A 131 -16.14 -12.42 4.53
N ARG A 132 -16.76 -12.38 5.72
CA ARG A 132 -17.85 -11.45 6.03
C ARG A 132 -17.46 -9.99 5.88
N VAL A 133 -16.25 -9.60 6.29
CA VAL A 133 -15.76 -8.21 6.12
C VAL A 133 -15.53 -7.91 4.64
N SER A 134 -14.88 -8.81 3.92
CA SER A 134 -14.57 -8.67 2.48
C SER A 134 -15.85 -8.55 1.64
N LEU A 135 -16.86 -9.39 1.93
CA LEU A 135 -18.19 -9.32 1.29
C LEU A 135 -18.91 -8.01 1.62
N ARG A 136 -18.82 -7.53 2.87
CA ARG A 136 -19.40 -6.24 3.26
C ARG A 136 -18.74 -5.08 2.53
N THR A 137 -17.43 -5.13 2.32
CA THR A 137 -16.71 -4.16 1.47
C THR A 137 -17.32 -4.14 0.08
N ARG A 138 -17.43 -5.28 -0.62
CA ARG A 138 -18.04 -5.32 -1.96
C ARG A 138 -19.47 -4.77 -1.98
N ARG A 139 -20.32 -5.23 -1.06
CA ARG A 139 -21.72 -4.77 -0.92
C ARG A 139 -21.83 -3.28 -0.61
N TRP A 140 -20.85 -2.69 0.07
CA TRP A 140 -20.82 -1.25 0.32
C TRP A 140 -20.76 -0.47 -0.99
N PHE A 141 -19.84 -0.83 -1.88
CA PHE A 141 -19.69 -0.16 -3.18
C PHE A 141 -20.90 -0.39 -4.09
N GLU A 142 -21.45 -1.61 -4.11
CA GLU A 142 -22.69 -1.94 -4.83
C GLU A 142 -23.87 -1.07 -4.35
N LYS A 143 -24.08 -1.00 -3.03
CA LYS A 143 -25.18 -0.25 -2.42
C LYS A 143 -25.13 1.26 -2.73
N HIS A 144 -23.93 1.83 -2.82
CA HIS A 144 -23.74 3.27 -3.06
C HIS A 144 -23.56 3.61 -4.54
N ALA A 145 -23.81 2.66 -5.46
CA ALA A 145 -23.64 2.83 -6.90
C ALA A 145 -22.28 3.46 -7.28
N CYS A 146 -21.23 3.10 -6.53
CA CYS A 146 -19.91 3.69 -6.74
C CYS A 146 -19.30 3.12 -8.03
N PRO A 147 -18.81 3.96 -8.95
CA PRO A 147 -18.26 3.50 -10.23
C PRO A 147 -16.89 2.81 -10.09
N LEU A 148 -16.31 2.76 -8.88
CA LEU A 148 -15.04 2.08 -8.64
C LEU A 148 -15.20 0.56 -8.86
N PRO A 149 -14.51 -0.05 -9.83
CA PRO A 149 -14.52 -1.49 -10.02
C PRO A 149 -13.94 -2.20 -8.80
N VAL A 150 -14.75 -3.04 -8.15
CA VAL A 150 -14.34 -3.84 -6.99
C VAL A 150 -14.30 -5.31 -7.35
N ARG A 151 -13.16 -5.97 -7.13
CA ARG A 151 -12.97 -7.40 -7.33
C ARG A 151 -12.78 -8.11 -6.00
N LEU A 152 -13.55 -9.16 -5.77
CA LEU A 152 -13.49 -9.95 -4.55
C LEU A 152 -12.72 -11.23 -4.82
N TRP A 153 -11.47 -11.27 -4.36
CA TRP A 153 -10.51 -12.34 -4.59
C TRP A 153 -10.10 -12.97 -3.27
N THR A 154 -11.07 -13.40 -2.47
CA THR A 154 -10.84 -14.06 -1.18
C THR A 154 -10.33 -15.49 -1.38
N ALA A 155 -9.70 -16.07 -0.35
CA ALA A 155 -9.03 -17.37 -0.43
C ALA A 155 -9.97 -18.57 -0.63
N ASP A 156 -11.27 -18.38 -0.48
CA ASP A 156 -12.34 -19.34 -0.84
C ASP A 156 -12.77 -19.24 -2.30
N ARG A 157 -12.33 -18.20 -3.03
CA ARG A 157 -12.74 -17.90 -4.41
C ARG A 157 -11.62 -18.05 -5.43
N ILE A 158 -10.38 -17.84 -5.01
CA ILE A 158 -9.22 -17.88 -5.90
C ILE A 158 -8.04 -18.57 -5.20
N SER A 159 -7.26 -19.32 -5.98
CA SER A 159 -6.00 -19.90 -5.50
C SER A 159 -4.96 -18.83 -5.18
N ARG A 160 -3.88 -19.22 -4.49
CA ARG A 160 -2.77 -18.31 -4.23
C ARG A 160 -2.12 -17.85 -5.53
N GLU A 161 -1.89 -18.78 -6.44
CA GLU A 161 -1.25 -18.56 -7.73
C GLU A 161 -2.13 -17.63 -8.59
N GLY A 162 -3.44 -17.89 -8.64
CA GLY A 162 -4.39 -17.01 -9.34
C GLY A 162 -4.45 -15.61 -8.73
N MET A 163 -4.42 -15.49 -7.40
CA MET A 163 -4.38 -14.19 -6.72
C MET A 163 -3.10 -13.42 -7.05
N LEU A 164 -1.94 -14.09 -7.08
CA LEU A 164 -0.67 -13.45 -7.42
C LEU A 164 -0.68 -12.97 -8.88
N GLU A 165 -1.09 -13.81 -9.82
CA GLU A 165 -1.25 -13.43 -11.23
C GLU A 165 -2.23 -12.26 -11.41
N ALA A 166 -3.36 -12.29 -10.72
CA ALA A 166 -4.35 -11.21 -10.77
C ALA A 166 -3.80 -9.87 -10.25
N LEU A 167 -2.97 -9.87 -9.21
CA LEU A 167 -2.34 -8.65 -8.68
C LEU A 167 -1.30 -8.05 -9.65
N ARG A 168 -0.65 -8.88 -10.48
CA ARG A 168 0.32 -8.44 -11.52
C ARG A 168 -0.31 -7.66 -12.66
N LEU A 169 -1.64 -7.61 -12.74
CA LEU A 169 -2.39 -6.83 -13.71
C LEU A 169 -2.36 -5.32 -13.42
N GLY A 170 -1.61 -4.88 -12.40
CA GLY A 170 -1.46 -3.47 -12.09
C GLY A 170 -2.64 -2.87 -11.36
N ILE A 171 -3.23 -3.60 -10.41
CA ILE A 171 -4.38 -3.11 -9.64
C ILE A 171 -4.03 -1.82 -8.90
N GLY A 172 -4.95 -0.85 -8.93
CA GLY A 172 -4.73 0.44 -8.28
C GLY A 172 -4.62 0.33 -6.77
N THR A 173 -5.55 -0.35 -6.12
CA THR A 173 -5.51 -0.60 -4.68
C THR A 173 -5.88 -2.03 -4.36
N ALA A 174 -5.12 -2.67 -3.46
CA ALA A 174 -5.49 -3.94 -2.86
C ALA A 174 -5.74 -3.77 -1.35
N MET A 175 -6.80 -4.37 -0.82
CA MET A 175 -7.11 -4.42 0.61
C MET A 175 -7.08 -5.87 1.08
N TYR A 176 -6.25 -6.20 2.06
CA TYR A 176 -6.20 -7.54 2.65
C TYR A 176 -6.80 -7.58 4.06
N PHE A 177 -7.74 -8.50 4.27
CA PHE A 177 -8.34 -8.82 5.56
C PHE A 177 -7.99 -10.25 5.99
N GLY A 178 -7.27 -10.41 7.09
CA GLY A 178 -6.94 -11.74 7.59
C GLY A 178 -5.94 -11.72 8.72
N HIS A 179 -5.35 -12.88 9.00
CA HIS A 179 -4.16 -12.93 9.85
C HIS A 179 -2.92 -12.54 9.07
N GLY A 180 -2.16 -11.62 9.65
CA GLY A 180 -0.81 -11.28 9.22
C GLY A 180 0.21 -11.71 10.26
N ARG A 181 1.43 -11.97 9.79
CA ARG A 181 2.60 -12.33 10.59
C ARG A 181 3.81 -11.59 10.02
N PRO A 182 4.91 -11.45 10.79
CA PRO A 182 6.15 -10.84 10.32
C PRO A 182 6.68 -11.42 8.99
N ARG A 183 6.39 -12.70 8.71
CA ARG A 183 6.89 -13.42 7.53
C ARG A 183 5.87 -13.59 6.40
N GLY A 184 4.61 -13.19 6.59
CA GLY A 184 3.59 -13.42 5.58
C GLY A 184 2.14 -13.36 6.07
N TRP A 185 1.23 -13.63 5.15
CA TRP A 185 -0.19 -13.79 5.44
C TRP A 185 -0.57 -15.25 5.65
N ALA A 186 -1.58 -15.49 6.50
CA ALA A 186 -2.12 -16.83 6.69
C ALA A 186 -3.08 -17.24 5.57
N GLY A 187 -3.77 -16.27 4.93
CA GLY A 187 -4.65 -16.52 3.78
C GLY A 187 -3.95 -17.26 2.63
N TYR A 188 -4.76 -17.84 1.74
CA TYR A 188 -4.29 -18.58 0.55
C TYR A 188 -3.26 -19.68 0.89
N HIS A 189 -3.57 -20.50 1.90
CA HIS A 189 -2.69 -21.55 2.44
C HIS A 189 -1.28 -21.06 2.86
N GLY A 190 -1.17 -19.78 3.20
CA GLY A 190 0.09 -19.15 3.54
C GLY A 190 0.74 -18.47 2.33
N VAL A 191 0.88 -17.15 2.43
CA VAL A 191 1.60 -16.32 1.46
C VAL A 191 2.89 -15.80 2.09
N ARG A 192 4.00 -15.84 1.35
CA ARG A 192 5.35 -15.43 1.78
C ARG A 192 5.98 -14.59 0.68
N ALA A 193 7.00 -13.80 1.03
CA ALA A 193 7.62 -12.87 0.08
C ALA A 193 8.20 -13.58 -1.15
N TYR A 194 8.71 -14.81 -1.01
CA TYR A 194 9.26 -15.57 -2.12
C TYR A 194 8.22 -16.06 -3.13
N HIS A 195 6.92 -16.05 -2.80
CA HIS A 195 5.86 -16.37 -3.77
C HIS A 195 5.64 -15.24 -4.80
N PHE A 196 6.10 -14.02 -4.52
CA PHE A 196 5.98 -12.89 -5.43
C PHE A 196 7.18 -12.90 -6.36
N ASP A 197 7.07 -13.57 -7.50
CA ASP A 197 8.12 -13.61 -8.52
C ASP A 197 8.33 -12.23 -9.13
N THR A 198 9.58 -11.79 -9.30
CA THR A 198 9.87 -10.38 -9.59
C THR A 198 10.91 -10.25 -10.69
N PRO A 199 10.86 -9.18 -11.52
CA PRO A 199 9.96 -8.01 -11.42
C PRO A 199 8.52 -8.29 -11.89
N TRP A 200 7.56 -7.58 -11.30
CA TRP A 200 6.20 -7.54 -11.83
C TRP A 200 6.11 -6.59 -13.03
N PRO A 201 5.38 -6.98 -14.10
CA PRO A 201 5.17 -6.10 -15.24
C PRO A 201 4.42 -4.85 -14.79
N GLU A 202 3.31 -5.00 -14.06
CA GLU A 202 2.56 -3.88 -13.50
C GLU A 202 2.42 -4.01 -11.97
N PRO A 203 3.14 -3.19 -11.19
CA PRO A 203 3.05 -3.24 -9.73
C PRO A 203 1.71 -2.70 -9.22
N LEU A 204 1.33 -3.01 -7.99
CA LEU A 204 0.17 -2.37 -7.37
C LEU A 204 0.44 -0.88 -7.12
N GLY A 205 -0.61 -0.05 -7.23
CA GLY A 205 -0.52 1.33 -6.76
C GLY A 205 -0.32 1.37 -5.25
N ALA A 206 -1.32 0.88 -4.51
CA ALA A 206 -1.27 0.79 -3.05
C ALA A 206 -1.75 -0.55 -2.49
N LEU A 207 -1.15 -0.98 -1.38
CA LEU A 207 -1.59 -2.13 -0.58
C LEU A 207 -2.01 -1.72 0.84
N LEU A 208 -3.24 -2.05 1.22
CA LEU A 208 -3.78 -1.82 2.56
C LEU A 208 -3.87 -3.16 3.28
N ALA A 209 -2.83 -3.52 4.03
CA ALA A 209 -2.77 -4.77 4.79
C ALA A 209 -3.42 -4.58 6.17
N ILE A 210 -4.75 -4.73 6.24
CA ILE A 210 -5.56 -4.53 7.45
C ILE A 210 -5.52 -5.81 8.30
N CYS A 211 -4.35 -6.06 8.88
CA CYS A 211 -4.06 -7.25 9.67
C CYS A 211 -2.88 -7.01 10.62
N CYS A 212 -2.66 -7.95 11.54
CA CYS A 212 -1.57 -7.86 12.51
C CYS A 212 -0.19 -8.01 11.86
N GLU A 213 0.82 -7.34 12.43
CA GLU A 213 2.26 -7.64 12.32
C GLU A 213 2.88 -7.80 10.90
N SER A 214 2.21 -7.44 9.81
CA SER A 214 2.75 -7.60 8.45
C SER A 214 3.93 -6.68 8.14
N ALA A 215 4.07 -5.56 8.84
CA ALA A 215 5.25 -4.69 8.85
C ALA A 215 6.14 -4.88 10.09
N SER A 216 5.87 -5.92 10.90
CA SER A 216 6.68 -6.22 12.07
C SER A 216 7.93 -7.00 11.67
N ARG A 217 9.05 -6.68 12.32
CA ARG A 217 10.31 -7.40 12.18
C ARG A 217 10.59 -8.40 13.29
N ARG A 218 9.57 -8.74 14.07
CA ARG A 218 9.72 -9.71 15.16
C ARG A 218 10.24 -11.05 14.61
N ASN A 219 11.43 -11.44 15.04
CA ASN A 219 12.10 -12.69 14.66
C ASN A 219 12.33 -12.85 13.14
N THR A 220 12.56 -11.74 12.43
CA THR A 220 12.89 -11.71 11.00
C THR A 220 13.78 -10.51 10.67
N GLY A 221 14.60 -10.60 9.62
CA GLY A 221 15.46 -9.48 9.19
C GLY A 221 14.68 -8.35 8.53
N LEU A 222 13.74 -8.70 7.65
CA LEU A 222 12.78 -7.80 7.01
C LEU A 222 11.37 -8.27 7.33
N SER A 223 10.45 -7.33 7.51
CA SER A 223 9.02 -7.67 7.58
C SER A 223 8.53 -8.12 6.21
N PHE A 224 7.39 -8.81 6.18
CA PHE A 224 6.76 -9.27 4.96
C PHE A 224 6.52 -8.12 3.99
N ILE A 225 5.96 -7.01 4.47
CA ILE A 225 5.61 -5.86 3.62
C ILE A 225 6.85 -5.13 3.12
N GLU A 226 7.92 -5.03 3.90
CA GLU A 226 9.20 -4.50 3.41
C GLU A 226 9.80 -5.40 2.33
N ALA A 227 9.73 -6.72 2.50
CA ALA A 227 10.21 -7.66 1.49
C ALA A 227 9.41 -7.57 0.18
N LEU A 228 8.10 -7.31 0.26
CA LEU A 228 7.27 -7.05 -0.94
C LEU A 228 7.62 -5.71 -1.61
N ALA A 229 7.84 -4.66 -0.81
CA ALA A 229 8.26 -3.36 -1.34
C ALA A 229 9.58 -3.49 -2.14
N LEU A 230 10.60 -4.11 -1.54
CA LEU A 230 11.91 -4.33 -2.17
C LEU A 230 11.88 -5.27 -3.38
N ARG A 231 10.82 -6.07 -3.50
CA ARG A 231 10.52 -6.88 -4.67
C ARG A 231 9.82 -6.09 -5.78
N GLY A 232 9.38 -4.87 -5.52
CA GLY A 232 8.67 -4.03 -6.49
C GLY A 232 7.21 -4.48 -6.69
N VAL A 233 6.58 -5.07 -5.67
CA VAL A 233 5.18 -5.53 -5.74
C VAL A 233 4.19 -4.36 -5.73
N PHE A 234 4.53 -3.26 -5.08
CA PHE A 234 3.68 -2.08 -4.94
C PHE A 234 4.50 -0.78 -4.87
N ALA A 235 3.85 0.37 -5.09
CA ALA A 235 4.47 1.68 -4.87
C ALA A 235 4.41 2.13 -3.40
N GLY A 236 3.29 1.87 -2.70
CA GLY A 236 3.17 2.13 -1.27
C GLY A 236 2.23 1.16 -0.57
N ALA A 237 2.39 1.00 0.73
CA ALA A 237 1.52 0.15 1.53
C ALA A 237 1.26 0.70 2.93
N MET A 238 0.09 0.42 3.49
CA MET A 238 -0.20 0.57 4.91
C MET A 238 -0.20 -0.81 5.58
N ALA A 239 0.58 -0.98 6.65
CA ALA A 239 0.68 -2.25 7.36
C ALA A 239 1.06 -2.10 8.83
N ALA A 240 0.64 -3.05 9.67
CA ALA A 240 0.85 -2.98 11.11
C ALA A 240 2.23 -3.51 11.54
N VAL A 241 2.92 -2.78 12.42
CA VAL A 241 4.20 -3.19 13.02
C VAL A 241 4.04 -4.02 14.30
N SER A 242 2.82 -4.13 14.82
CA SER A 242 2.45 -4.89 16.01
C SER A 242 1.05 -5.53 15.86
N LYS A 243 0.57 -6.19 16.92
CA LYS A 243 -0.81 -6.70 16.96
C LYS A 243 -1.80 -5.54 16.87
N THR A 244 -2.89 -5.77 16.14
CA THR A 244 -3.99 -4.82 15.99
C THR A 244 -5.24 -5.35 16.67
N ARG A 245 -6.12 -4.45 17.14
CA ARG A 245 -7.41 -4.85 17.67
C ARG A 245 -8.37 -5.13 16.51
N HIS A 246 -9.22 -6.13 16.69
CA HIS A 246 -10.16 -6.53 15.66
C HIS A 246 -11.19 -5.43 15.35
N GLU A 247 -11.62 -4.72 16.38
CA GLU A 247 -12.54 -3.59 16.31
C GLU A 247 -11.93 -2.43 15.51
N ASP A 248 -10.65 -2.12 15.77
CA ASP A 248 -9.91 -1.09 15.04
C ASP A 248 -9.76 -1.45 13.56
N ASN A 249 -9.45 -2.72 13.25
CA ASN A 249 -9.37 -3.20 11.85
C ASN A 249 -10.71 -3.11 11.13
N ARG A 250 -11.82 -3.43 11.83
CA ARG A 250 -13.17 -3.28 11.27
C ARG A 250 -13.50 -1.81 11.00
N LEU A 251 -13.13 -0.92 11.91
CA LEU A 251 -13.35 0.51 11.75
C LEU A 251 -12.51 1.08 10.60
N TRP A 252 -11.22 0.73 10.53
CA TRP A 252 -10.36 1.02 9.38
C TRP A 252 -10.99 0.55 8.07
N GLY A 253 -11.37 -0.74 7.98
CA GLY A 253 -11.96 -1.29 6.77
C GLY A 253 -13.21 -0.54 6.33
N ARG A 254 -14.13 -0.25 7.26
CA ARG A 254 -15.35 0.52 6.98
C ARG A 254 -15.04 1.93 6.50
N THR A 255 -14.25 2.69 7.25
CA THR A 255 -14.00 4.10 6.93
C THR A 255 -13.21 4.26 5.63
N LEU A 256 -12.28 3.35 5.33
CA LEU A 256 -11.57 3.35 4.05
C LEU A 256 -12.54 3.09 2.89
N CYS A 257 -13.53 2.20 3.04
CA CYS A 257 -14.57 2.01 2.03
C CYS A 257 -15.42 3.27 1.84
N GLU A 258 -15.83 3.91 2.93
CA GLU A 258 -16.57 5.18 2.92
C GLU A 258 -15.80 6.24 2.11
N ILE A 259 -14.52 6.48 2.44
CA ILE A 259 -13.67 7.47 1.77
C ILE A 259 -13.44 7.11 0.30
N LEU A 260 -13.08 5.85 0.00
CA LEU A 260 -12.86 5.41 -1.38
C LEU A 260 -14.11 5.58 -2.26
N SER A 261 -15.30 5.37 -1.68
CA SER A 261 -16.58 5.48 -2.37
C SER A 261 -17.05 6.91 -2.59
N ALA A 262 -16.70 7.84 -1.70
CA ALA A 262 -17.26 9.19 -1.68
C ALA A 262 -16.28 10.29 -2.13
N ASP A 263 -15.00 10.19 -1.77
CA ASP A 263 -14.05 11.31 -1.87
C ASP A 263 -13.01 11.11 -2.97
N ALA A 264 -12.98 9.92 -3.58
CA ALA A 264 -12.06 9.54 -4.65
C ALA A 264 -10.60 9.97 -4.42
N PRO A 265 -9.98 9.61 -3.28
CA PRO A 265 -8.60 10.00 -2.99
C PRO A 265 -7.66 9.52 -4.10
N SER A 266 -6.66 10.33 -4.39
CA SER A 266 -5.70 10.06 -5.47
C SER A 266 -4.44 9.37 -4.97
N THR A 267 -4.10 9.56 -3.69
CA THR A 267 -2.90 8.99 -3.05
C THR A 267 -3.20 8.23 -1.77
N LEU A 268 -2.27 7.35 -1.39
CA LEU A 268 -2.31 6.61 -0.12
C LEU A 268 -2.38 7.56 1.09
N GLY A 269 -1.56 8.62 1.11
CA GLY A 269 -1.53 9.62 2.18
C GLY A 269 -2.85 10.37 2.31
N GLU A 270 -3.50 10.74 1.20
CA GLU A 270 -4.84 11.35 1.22
C GLU A 270 -5.89 10.39 1.79
N LEU A 271 -5.86 9.12 1.39
CA LEU A 271 -6.82 8.12 1.87
C LEU A 271 -6.69 7.90 3.38
N VAL A 272 -5.48 7.65 3.89
CA VAL A 272 -5.27 7.35 5.32
C VAL A 272 -5.26 8.62 6.20
N GLY A 273 -5.13 9.80 5.59
CA GLY A 273 -5.11 11.10 6.25
C GLY A 273 -6.43 11.86 6.17
N SER A 274 -7.45 11.26 5.56
CA SER A 274 -8.78 11.86 5.45
C SER A 274 -9.32 12.26 6.83
N PRO A 275 -9.95 13.44 6.96
CA PRO A 275 -10.56 13.87 8.22
C PRO A 275 -11.72 12.96 8.66
N ARG A 276 -12.23 12.09 7.76
CA ARG A 276 -13.22 11.07 8.11
C ARG A 276 -12.65 9.91 8.91
N ILE A 277 -11.32 9.70 8.89
CA ILE A 277 -10.68 8.70 9.73
C ILE A 277 -10.83 9.12 11.20
N PRO A 278 -11.48 8.30 12.05
CA PRO A 278 -11.62 8.61 13.47
C PRO A 278 -10.26 8.82 14.13
N ALA A 279 -10.12 9.88 14.92
CA ALA A 279 -8.86 10.22 15.58
C ALA A 279 -8.32 9.11 16.51
N CYS A 280 -9.20 8.23 17.03
CA CYS A 280 -8.80 7.07 17.81
C CYS A 280 -7.96 6.06 17.00
N LEU A 281 -8.15 6.00 15.68
CA LEU A 281 -7.41 5.11 14.80
C LEU A 281 -6.02 5.63 14.43
N THR A 282 -5.76 6.93 14.54
CA THR A 282 -4.50 7.56 14.11
C THR A 282 -3.57 7.91 15.27
N LYS A 283 -4.08 8.35 16.44
CA LYS A 283 -3.26 8.85 17.56
C LYS A 283 -2.25 7.85 18.14
N ARG A 284 -2.54 6.55 18.12
CA ARG A 284 -1.65 5.47 18.60
C ARG A 284 -1.69 4.26 17.69
N THR A 285 -1.66 4.54 16.40
CA THR A 285 -1.86 3.51 15.39
C THR A 285 -0.67 2.53 15.32
N PRO A 286 -0.92 1.21 15.28
CA PRO A 286 0.12 0.24 15.01
C PRO A 286 0.52 0.23 13.53
N TYR A 287 -0.16 0.99 12.67
CA TYR A 287 0.08 1.04 11.24
C TYR A 287 1.22 2.00 10.87
N ARG A 288 1.95 1.65 9.81
CA ARG A 288 2.97 2.48 9.16
C ARG A 288 2.76 2.45 7.65
N LEU A 289 3.22 3.50 6.99
CA LEU A 289 3.36 3.49 5.54
C LEU A 289 4.73 2.91 5.18
N ILE A 290 4.77 1.98 4.23
CA ILE A 290 5.98 1.36 3.69
C ILE A 290 6.05 1.69 2.21
N GLY A 291 7.20 2.17 1.73
CA GLY A 291 7.31 2.76 0.39
C GLY A 291 6.76 4.19 0.33
N ASP A 292 6.32 4.62 -0.84
CA ASP A 292 5.97 6.01 -1.13
C ASP A 292 4.67 6.38 -0.39
N PRO A 293 4.70 7.35 0.55
CA PRO A 293 3.51 7.75 1.28
C PRO A 293 2.44 8.37 0.39
N LEU A 294 2.82 8.86 -0.79
CA LEU A 294 1.91 9.44 -1.78
C LEU A 294 1.67 8.49 -2.96
N ALA A 295 1.90 7.18 -2.77
CA ALA A 295 1.65 6.18 -3.79
C ALA A 295 0.25 6.34 -4.41
N PRO A 296 0.13 6.28 -5.75
CA PRO A 296 -1.14 6.54 -6.41
C PRO A 296 -2.10 5.37 -6.17
N LEU A 297 -3.40 5.68 -6.08
CA LEU A 297 -4.45 4.66 -6.01
C LEU A 297 -4.94 4.22 -7.41
N ALA A 298 -4.17 4.56 -8.44
CA ALA A 298 -4.47 4.33 -9.85
C ALA A 298 -3.95 2.96 -10.34
N GLY A 299 -4.80 2.27 -11.09
CA GLY A 299 -4.48 1.03 -11.79
C GLY A 299 -3.78 1.28 -13.12
N ALA A 300 -3.14 0.23 -13.64
CA ALA A 300 -2.57 0.24 -14.98
C ALA A 300 -3.67 0.37 -16.04
N PRO A 301 -3.35 0.86 -17.25
CA PRO A 301 -4.30 0.87 -18.37
C PRO A 301 -4.92 -0.51 -18.60
N GLY A 302 -6.25 -0.58 -18.69
CA GLY A 302 -6.98 -1.84 -18.89
C GLY A 302 -7.01 -2.78 -17.67
N SER A 303 -6.42 -2.39 -16.53
CA SER A 303 -6.37 -3.25 -15.33
C SER A 303 -7.77 -3.60 -14.80
N ALA A 304 -8.74 -2.71 -14.91
CA ALA A 304 -10.12 -2.96 -14.47
C ALA A 304 -10.82 -4.07 -15.27
N GLU A 305 -10.59 -4.09 -16.59
CA GLU A 305 -11.11 -5.08 -17.52
C GLU A 305 -10.39 -6.42 -17.35
N ALA A 306 -9.06 -6.40 -17.32
CA ALA A 306 -8.26 -7.60 -17.09
C ALA A 306 -8.61 -8.25 -15.73
N ALA A 307 -8.80 -7.44 -14.69
CA ALA A 307 -9.23 -7.92 -13.38
C ALA A 307 -10.66 -8.47 -13.37
N ALA A 308 -11.52 -8.07 -14.32
CA ALA A 308 -12.85 -8.63 -14.51
C ALA A 308 -12.80 -10.06 -15.06
N ALA A 309 -11.81 -10.35 -15.91
CA ALA A 309 -11.61 -11.63 -16.55
C ALA A 309 -10.98 -12.69 -15.63
N VAL A 310 -10.49 -12.29 -14.45
CA VAL A 310 -9.92 -13.21 -13.46
C VAL A 310 -11.01 -14.13 -12.91
N PHE A 311 -10.83 -15.44 -13.11
CA PHE A 311 -11.72 -16.46 -12.57
C PHE A 311 -11.62 -16.52 -11.03
N ALA A 312 -12.69 -16.11 -10.36
CA ALA A 312 -12.81 -16.12 -8.90
C ALA A 312 -14.28 -16.34 -8.48
N PRO A 313 -14.88 -17.50 -8.79
CA PRO A 313 -16.29 -17.80 -8.56
C PRO A 313 -16.63 -17.74 -7.06
N ALA A 314 -17.91 -17.50 -6.73
CA ALA A 314 -18.38 -17.79 -5.37
C ALA A 314 -18.25 -19.31 -5.09
N PRO A 315 -18.06 -19.72 -3.82
CA PRO A 315 -18.03 -21.14 -3.47
C PRO A 315 -19.27 -21.93 -3.92
N ASP A 316 -20.41 -21.26 -4.05
CA ASP A 316 -21.70 -21.84 -4.45
C ASP A 316 -22.01 -21.63 -5.96
N ASP A 317 -21.13 -20.96 -6.72
CA ASP A 317 -21.31 -20.79 -8.17
C ASP A 317 -20.93 -22.10 -8.88
N SER A 318 -21.75 -22.53 -9.84
CA SER A 318 -21.42 -23.67 -10.71
C SER A 318 -20.14 -23.41 -11.49
N LEU A 319 -19.22 -24.39 -11.48
CA LEU A 319 -17.98 -24.32 -12.24
C LEU A 319 -18.26 -24.15 -13.74
N PRO A 320 -17.42 -23.41 -14.49
CA PRO A 320 -17.49 -23.36 -15.93
C PRO A 320 -17.42 -24.77 -16.52
N ALA A 321 -18.21 -25.03 -17.56
CA ALA A 321 -18.36 -26.36 -18.16
C ALA A 321 -17.06 -27.01 -18.68
N TRP A 322 -15.95 -26.25 -18.79
CA TRP A 322 -14.67 -26.75 -19.29
C TRP A 322 -13.81 -27.47 -18.24
N GLU A 323 -14.17 -27.43 -16.95
CA GLU A 323 -13.51 -28.25 -15.90
C GLU A 323 -14.17 -29.63 -15.71
N ALA A 324 -15.28 -29.93 -16.40
CA ALA A 324 -15.96 -31.24 -16.29
C ALA A 324 -15.38 -32.34 -17.19
N THR A 325 -14.29 -32.06 -17.92
CA THR A 325 -13.66 -32.98 -18.87
C THR A 325 -12.17 -33.26 -18.58
N GLY A 326 -11.72 -33.04 -17.35
CA GLY A 326 -10.40 -33.46 -16.87
C GLY A 326 -10.44 -34.81 -16.17
#